data_AF-A0A960NWX1-F1
#
_entry.id   AF-A0A960NWX1-F1
#
_cell.length_a   1.000
_cell.length_b   1.000
_cell.length_c   1.000
_cell.angle_alpha   90.00
_cell.angle_beta   90.00
_cell.angle_gamma   90.00
#
_symmetry.space_group_name_H-M   'P 1'
#
loop_
_entity.id
_entity.type
_entity.pdbx_description
1 polymer ?
#
loop_
_entity_poly.entity_id
_entity_poly.type
_entity_poly.pdbx_seq_one_letter_code
_entity_poly.pdbx_strand_id
1 'polypeptide(L)'
;MVLAVLEPTDNLYRALVLLHILAVIVGFGSTFVYPLLGNYASKHPGLEGKGISNANLEAGKRLTEPAIYAAGVFGVLLVIVGPFEWEDPWVGASLVLYVAALLFSIFVHQPNLRRMDALVNELAAMAAGGRAALAERPMTLAV
;
A
#
# COMPACT_ATOMS: atom_id res chain seq x y z
N MET A 1 -31.75 15.76 -0.50
CA MET A 1 -32.42 15.04 -1.61
C MET A 1 -32.06 13.58 -1.44
N VAL A 2 -33.03 12.75 -1.01
CA VAL A 2 -32.81 11.34 -0.67
C VAL A 2 -33.09 10.51 -1.93
N LEU A 3 -32.06 9.95 -2.56
CA LEU A 3 -32.18 9.04 -3.69
C LEU A 3 -32.00 7.61 -3.17
N ALA A 4 -33.12 6.89 -3.06
CA ALA A 4 -33.20 5.45 -2.73
C ALA A 4 -32.45 5.03 -1.46
N VAL A 5 -33.13 5.13 -0.31
CA VAL A 5 -32.71 4.46 0.93
C VAL A 5 -32.86 2.96 0.70
N LEU A 6 -31.74 2.27 0.49
CA LEU A 6 -31.72 0.81 0.63
C LEU A 6 -31.90 0.51 2.12
N GLU A 7 -32.87 -0.34 2.44
CA GLU A 7 -33.09 -0.73 3.82
C GLU A 7 -31.94 -1.67 4.27
N PRO A 8 -31.56 -1.68 5.57
CA PRO A 8 -30.54 -2.60 6.10
C PRO A 8 -30.87 -4.10 5.90
N THR A 9 -32.12 -4.40 5.58
CA THR A 9 -32.66 -5.71 5.25
C THR A 9 -32.36 -6.12 3.79
N ASP A 10 -32.01 -5.17 2.92
CA ASP A 10 -31.71 -5.43 1.52
C ASP A 10 -30.37 -6.15 1.37
N ASN A 11 -30.40 -7.26 0.61
CA ASN A 11 -29.20 -8.06 0.33
C ASN A 11 -28.10 -7.24 -0.37
N LEU A 12 -28.48 -6.25 -1.18
CA LEU A 12 -27.54 -5.36 -1.87
C LEU A 12 -26.79 -4.45 -0.89
N TYR A 13 -27.51 -3.83 0.05
CA TYR A 13 -26.89 -3.00 1.09
C TYR A 13 -25.92 -3.82 1.94
N ARG A 14 -26.32 -5.02 2.36
CA ARG A 14 -25.45 -5.95 3.10
C ARG A 14 -24.22 -6.35 2.31
N ALA A 15 -24.35 -6.62 1.01
CA ALA A 15 -23.22 -6.93 0.14
C ALA A 15 -22.26 -5.75 0.00
N LEU A 16 -22.76 -4.52 -0.16
CA LEU A 16 -21.95 -3.31 -0.21
C LEU A 16 -21.20 -3.05 1.09
N VAL A 17 -21.87 -3.18 2.24
CA VAL A 17 -21.24 -3.08 3.56
C VAL A 17 -20.16 -4.14 3.73
N LEU A 18 -20.44 -5.38 3.34
CA LEU A 18 -19.47 -6.47 3.44
C LEU A 18 -18.25 -6.24 2.52
N LEU A 19 -18.46 -5.80 1.29
CA LEU A 19 -17.38 -5.42 0.37
C LEU A 19 -16.56 -4.23 0.90
N HIS A 20 -17.22 -3.24 1.49
CA HIS A 20 -16.56 -2.11 2.13
C HIS A 20 -15.66 -2.57 3.29
N ILE A 21 -16.21 -3.37 4.22
CA ILE A 21 -15.45 -3.88 5.37
C ILE A 21 -14.29 -4.75 4.92
N LEU A 22 -14.48 -5.64 3.94
CA LEU A 22 -13.40 -6.44 3.38
C LEU A 22 -12.31 -5.58 2.75
N ALA A 23 -12.68 -4.56 1.98
CA ALA A 23 -11.75 -3.61 1.38
C ALA A 23 -10.96 -2.85 2.45
N VAL A 24 -11.62 -2.42 3.53
CA VAL A 24 -10.96 -1.78 4.68
C VAL A 24 -10.01 -2.73 5.38
N ILE A 25 -10.41 -3.98 5.67
CA ILE A 25 -9.55 -4.97 6.36
C ILE A 25 -8.32 -5.28 5.50
N VAL A 26 -8.48 -5.51 4.21
CA VAL A 26 -7.37 -5.82 3.31
C VAL A 26 -6.47 -4.59 3.11
N GLY A 27 -7.07 -3.43 2.86
CA GLY A 27 -6.38 -2.17 2.65
C GLY A 27 -5.64 -1.70 3.90
N PHE A 28 -6.34 -1.42 4.99
CA PHE A 28 -5.72 -0.97 6.24
C PHE A 28 -4.94 -2.08 6.95
N GLY A 29 -5.43 -3.33 6.98
CA GLY A 29 -4.75 -4.42 7.69
C GLY A 29 -3.35 -4.69 7.15
N SER A 30 -3.18 -4.66 5.83
CA SER A 30 -1.86 -4.83 5.20
C SER A 30 -0.88 -3.71 5.55
N THR A 31 -1.35 -2.47 5.79
CA THR A 31 -0.48 -1.36 6.21
C THR A 31 0.19 -1.56 7.57
N PHE A 32 -0.35 -2.42 8.44
CA PHE A 32 0.30 -2.81 9.70
C PHE A 32 1.39 -3.89 9.49
N VAL A 33 1.24 -4.73 8.46
CA VAL A 33 2.16 -5.83 8.17
C VAL A 33 3.39 -5.35 7.40
N TYR A 34 3.22 -4.40 6.48
CA TYR A 34 4.29 -3.92 5.60
C TYR A 34 5.51 -3.30 6.33
N PRO A 35 5.35 -2.51 7.40
CA PRO A 35 6.48 -2.02 8.19
C PRO A 35 7.23 -3.15 8.91
N LEU A 36 6.53 -4.19 9.37
CA LEU A 36 7.14 -5.36 10.02
C LEU A 36 8.02 -6.12 9.03
N LEU A 37 7.51 -6.36 7.82
CA LEU A 37 8.27 -6.96 6.72
C LEU A 37 9.46 -6.09 6.30
N GLY A 38 9.27 -4.77 6.23
CA GLY A 38 10.33 -3.82 5.91
C GLY A 38 11.47 -3.82 6.95
N ASN A 39 11.13 -3.84 8.24
CA ASN A 39 12.10 -3.92 9.33
C ASN A 39 12.81 -5.29 9.38
N TYR A 40 12.13 -6.36 8.98
CA TYR A 40 12.77 -7.67 8.84
C TYR A 40 13.76 -7.68 7.67
N ALA A 41 13.36 -7.12 6.52
CA ALA A 41 14.21 -6.99 5.34
C ALA A 41 15.45 -6.12 5.61
N SER A 42 15.33 -5.04 6.38
CA SER A 42 16.47 -4.18 6.73
C SER A 42 17.50 -4.87 7.62
N LYS A 43 17.11 -5.92 8.36
CA LYS A 43 17.99 -6.72 9.20
C LYS A 43 18.70 -7.86 8.45
N HIS A 44 18.27 -8.16 7.22
CA HIS A 44 18.81 -9.27 6.40
C HIS A 44 19.38 -8.72 5.08
N PRO A 45 20.61 -8.20 5.08
CA PRO A 45 21.24 -7.67 3.88
C PRO A 45 21.52 -8.78 2.86
N GLY A 46 21.18 -8.54 1.59
CA GLY A 46 21.43 -9.48 0.48
C GLY A 46 20.19 -9.77 -0.36
N LEU A 47 20.21 -10.91 -1.07
CA LEU A 47 19.11 -11.33 -1.96
C LEU A 47 17.81 -11.62 -1.19
N GLU A 48 17.91 -12.09 0.06
CA GLU A 48 16.77 -12.41 0.91
C GLU A 48 15.98 -11.15 1.30
N GLY A 49 16.64 -10.12 1.82
CA GLY A 49 16.00 -8.84 2.13
C GLY A 49 15.42 -8.15 0.89
N LYS A 50 16.10 -8.26 -0.26
CA LYS A 50 15.60 -7.73 -1.54
C LYS A 50 14.33 -8.46 -2.00
N GLY A 51 14.29 -9.79 -1.89
CA GLY A 51 13.12 -10.60 -2.23
C GLY A 51 11.90 -10.21 -1.39
N ILE A 52 12.09 -10.04 -0.08
CA ILE A 52 11.03 -9.62 0.85
C ILE A 52 10.53 -8.21 0.52
N SER A 53 11.44 -7.26 0.28
CA SER A 53 11.07 -5.88 -0.07
C SER A 53 10.30 -5.82 -1.40
N ASN A 54 10.71 -6.58 -2.41
CA ASN A 54 10.03 -6.64 -3.71
C ASN A 54 8.64 -7.28 -3.59
N ALA A 55 8.52 -8.38 -2.85
CA ALA A 55 7.23 -9.02 -2.60
C ALA A 55 6.27 -8.09 -1.85
N ASN A 56 6.79 -7.34 -0.87
CA ASN A 56 6.03 -6.34 -0.12
C ASN A 56 5.53 -5.21 -1.02
N LEU A 57 6.38 -4.70 -1.92
CA LEU A 57 6.04 -3.65 -2.88
C LEU A 57 4.98 -4.12 -3.88
N GLU A 58 5.14 -5.32 -4.43
CA GLU A 58 4.19 -5.88 -5.41
C GLU A 58 2.84 -6.19 -4.76
N ALA A 59 2.84 -6.75 -3.55
CA ALA A 59 1.64 -6.97 -2.77
C ALA A 59 0.92 -5.64 -2.48
N GLY A 60 1.67 -4.60 -2.11
CA GLY A 60 1.10 -3.27 -1.87
C GLY A 60 0.40 -2.69 -3.10
N LYS A 61 1.05 -2.74 -4.26
CA LYS A 61 0.49 -2.23 -5.53
C LYS A 61 -0.72 -3.02 -6.01
N ARG A 62 -0.69 -4.35 -5.90
CA ARG A 62 -1.74 -5.22 -6.45
C ARG A 62 -2.94 -5.42 -5.53
N LEU A 63 -2.73 -5.35 -4.22
CA LEU A 63 -3.75 -5.71 -3.25
C LEU A 63 -4.16 -4.52 -2.38
N THR A 64 -3.20 -3.84 -1.78
CA THR A 64 -3.47 -2.77 -0.80
C THR A 64 -3.97 -1.48 -1.44
N GLU A 65 -3.28 -0.98 -2.46
CA GLU A 65 -3.69 0.23 -3.19
C GLU A 65 -5.13 0.11 -3.72
N PRO A 66 -5.51 -0.93 -4.50
CA PRO A 66 -6.88 -1.06 -4.98
C PRO A 66 -7.90 -1.27 -3.86
N ALA A 67 -7.55 -1.98 -2.78
CA ALA A 67 -8.44 -2.15 -1.63
C ALA A 67 -8.70 -0.82 -0.89
N ILE A 68 -7.70 0.06 -0.76
CA ILE A 68 -7.87 1.39 -0.15
C ILE A 68 -8.79 2.27 -1.00
N TYR A 69 -8.64 2.24 -2.33
CA TYR A 69 -9.54 2.97 -3.23
C TYR A 69 -10.96 2.39 -3.17
N ALA A 70 -11.11 1.06 -3.21
CA ALA A 70 -12.39 0.39 -3.09
C ALA A 70 -13.09 0.72 -1.76
N ALA A 71 -12.34 0.75 -0.65
CA ALA A 71 -12.86 1.16 0.66
C ALA A 71 -13.45 2.57 0.61
N GLY A 72 -12.72 3.55 0.05
CA GLY A 72 -13.22 4.92 -0.10
C GLY A 72 -14.48 5.00 -0.97
N VAL A 73 -14.45 4.36 -2.13
CA VAL A 73 -15.59 4.35 -3.08
C VAL A 73 -16.82 3.71 -2.44
N PHE A 74 -16.68 2.54 -1.83
CA PHE A 74 -17.81 1.89 -1.16
C PHE A 74 -18.31 2.69 0.06
N GLY A 75 -17.41 3.35 0.79
CA GLY A 75 -17.78 4.20 1.93
C GLY A 75 -18.64 5.39 1.50
N VAL A 76 -18.21 6.11 0.46
CA VAL A 76 -19.00 7.22 -0.12
C VAL A 76 -20.32 6.70 -0.68
N LEU A 77 -20.31 5.56 -1.37
CA LEU A 77 -21.51 4.97 -1.95
C LEU A 77 -22.52 4.59 -0.86
N LEU A 78 -22.07 4.04 0.27
CA LEU A 78 -22.92 3.72 1.43
C LEU A 78 -23.54 4.94 2.10
N VAL A 79 -22.88 6.11 2.10
CA VAL A 79 -23.48 7.35 2.60
C VAL A 79 -24.55 7.87 1.63
N ILE A 80 -24.41 7.63 0.32
CA ILE A 80 -25.38 8.08 -0.69
C ILE A 80 -26.64 7.20 -0.70
N VAL A 81 -26.49 5.87 -0.61
CA VAL A 81 -27.61 4.91 -0.73
C VAL A 81 -28.12 4.38 0.62
N GLY A 82 -27.37 4.61 1.69
CA GLY A 82 -27.67 4.10 3.02
C GLY A 82 -28.46 5.09 3.88
N PRO A 83 -28.77 4.69 5.12
CA PRO A 83 -29.50 5.52 6.07
C PRO A 83 -28.62 6.56 6.79
N PHE A 84 -27.35 6.69 6.42
CA PHE A 84 -26.40 7.58 7.09
C PHE A 84 -26.44 8.98 6.49
N GLU A 85 -26.38 9.99 7.35
CA GLU A 85 -26.37 11.38 6.92
C GLU A 85 -24.94 11.93 6.92
N TRP A 86 -24.67 12.91 6.05
CA TRP A 86 -23.35 13.57 6.02
C TRP A 86 -23.04 14.35 7.30
N GLU A 87 -24.07 14.67 8.08
CA GLU A 87 -23.98 15.39 9.35
C GLU A 87 -23.60 14.47 10.51
N ASP A 88 -23.65 13.15 10.31
CA ASP A 88 -23.24 12.18 11.30
C ASP A 88 -21.75 12.36 11.66
N PRO A 89 -21.41 12.56 12.95
CA PRO A 89 -20.04 12.83 13.37
C PRO A 89 -19.03 11.76 12.92
N TRP A 90 -19.46 10.50 12.86
CA TRP A 90 -18.63 9.38 12.43
C TRP A 90 -18.39 9.35 10.92
N VAL A 91 -19.33 9.82 10.10
CA VAL A 91 -19.16 9.93 8.65
C VAL A 91 -18.13 11.02 8.35
N GLY A 92 -18.26 12.19 8.99
CA GLY A 92 -17.28 13.27 8.87
C GLY A 92 -15.88 12.85 9.34
N ALA A 93 -15.78 12.24 10.52
CA ALA A 93 -14.51 11.78 11.07
C ALA A 93 -13.82 10.73 10.20
N SER A 94 -14.56 9.74 9.70
CA SER A 94 -14.00 8.70 8.81
C SER A 94 -13.56 9.27 7.47
N LEU A 95 -14.29 10.24 6.90
CA LEU A 95 -13.90 10.91 5.67
C LEU A 95 -12.62 11.72 5.85
N VAL A 96 -12.49 12.47 6.95
CA VAL A 96 -11.27 13.22 7.26
C VAL A 96 -10.08 12.26 7.42
N LEU A 97 -10.25 11.15 8.14
CA LEU A 97 -9.21 10.13 8.28
C LEU A 97 -8.83 9.51 6.93
N TYR A 98 -9.81 9.23 6.07
CA TYR A 98 -9.56 8.70 4.73
C TYR A 98 -8.78 9.68 3.86
N VAL A 99 -9.17 10.96 3.86
CA VAL A 99 -8.46 12.01 3.14
C VAL A 99 -7.05 12.19 3.68
N ALA A 100 -6.87 12.20 5.01
CA ALA A 100 -5.55 12.27 5.63
C ALA A 100 -4.66 11.08 5.23
N ALA A 101 -5.21 9.87 5.17
CA ALA A 101 -4.51 8.67 4.74
C ALA A 101 -4.13 8.74 3.24
N LEU A 102 -5.02 9.23 2.38
CA LEU A 102 -4.72 9.45 0.96
C LEU A 102 -3.62 10.50 0.77
N LEU A 103 -3.72 11.63 1.47
CA LEU A 103 -2.68 12.66 1.44
C LEU A 103 -1.35 12.09 1.91
N PHE A 104 -1.32 11.35 3.01
CA PHE A 104 -0.11 10.68 3.48
C PHE A 104 0.45 9.70 2.44
N SER A 105 -0.41 8.90 1.79
CA SER A 105 0.00 7.97 0.75
C SER A 105 0.65 8.68 -0.45
N ILE A 106 0.03 9.76 -0.92
CA ILE A 106 0.48 10.51 -2.10
C ILE A 106 1.73 11.35 -1.78
N PHE A 107 1.76 12.04 -0.64
CA PHE A 107 2.82 12.99 -0.31
C PHE A 107 4.02 12.35 0.39
N VAL A 108 3.84 11.23 1.09
CA VAL A 108 4.92 10.59 1.85
C VAL A 108 5.27 9.25 1.22
N HIS A 109 4.28 8.38 0.99
CA HIS A 109 4.54 7.00 0.58
C HIS A 109 5.09 6.92 -0.85
N GLN A 110 4.40 7.52 -1.83
CA GLN A 110 4.82 7.57 -3.24
C GLN A 110 6.25 8.11 -3.45
N PRO A 111 6.64 9.30 -2.93
CA PRO A 111 8.00 9.80 -3.13
C PRO A 111 9.05 8.97 -2.38
N ASN A 112 8.71 8.41 -1.22
CA ASN A 112 9.64 7.55 -0.50
C ASN A 112 9.90 6.25 -1.26
N LEU A 113 8.86 5.63 -1.85
CA LEU A 113 9.01 4.46 -2.72
C LEU A 113 9.89 4.76 -3.94
N ARG A 114 9.69 5.91 -4.60
CA ARG A 114 10.54 6.33 -5.73
C ARG A 114 12.00 6.52 -5.34
N ARG A 115 12.26 7.08 -4.15
CA ARG A 115 13.62 7.21 -3.62
C ARG A 115 14.25 5.87 -3.31
N MET A 116 13.50 4.94 -2.74
CA MET A 116 13.98 3.58 -2.49
C MET A 116 14.31 2.85 -3.79
N ASP A 117 13.45 2.91 -4.81
CA ASP A 117 13.73 2.32 -6.12
C ASP A 117 14.99 2.93 -6.77
N ALA A 118 15.17 4.25 -6.67
CA ALA A 118 16.37 4.92 -7.18
C ALA A 118 17.65 4.44 -6.48
N LEU A 119 17.65 4.36 -5.15
CA LEU A 119 18.79 3.87 -4.37
C LEU A 119 19.11 2.40 -4.66
N VAL A 120 18.09 1.56 -4.82
CA VAL A 120 18.26 0.14 -5.18
C VAL A 120 18.91 0.00 -6.57
N ASN A 121 18.50 0.84 -7.52
CA ASN A 121 19.09 0.84 -8.86
C ASN A 121 20.54 1.35 -8.85
N GLU A 122 20.84 2.38 -8.07
CA GLU A 122 22.20 2.92 -7.90
C GLU A 122 23.13 1.89 -7.26
N LEU A 123 22.69 1.22 -6.19
CA LEU A 123 23.42 0.11 -5.56
C LEU A 123 23.66 -1.05 -6.52
N ALA A 124 22.68 -1.39 -7.37
CA ALA A 124 22.84 -2.43 -8.38
C ALA A 124 23.88 -2.04 -9.45
N ALA A 125 23.88 -0.78 -9.91
CA ALA A 125 24.87 -0.26 -10.85
C ALA A 125 26.29 -0.26 -10.26
N MET A 126 26.45 0.17 -9.01
CA MET A 126 27.71 0.12 -8.27
C MET A 126 28.23 -1.31 -8.12
N ALA A 127 27.35 -2.27 -7.78
CA ALA A 127 27.71 -3.67 -7.68
C ALA A 127 28.13 -4.29 -9.03
N ALA A 128 27.48 -3.89 -10.12
CA ALA A 128 27.85 -4.30 -11.48
C ALA A 128 29.21 -3.73 -11.89
N GLY A 129 29.46 -2.44 -11.61
CA GLY A 129 30.75 -1.79 -11.86
C GLY A 129 31.90 -2.40 -11.05
N GLY A 130 31.66 -2.73 -9.77
CA GLY A 130 32.63 -3.44 -8.93
C GLY A 130 32.96 -4.85 -9.46
N ARG A 131 31.96 -5.59 -9.97
CA ARG A 131 32.18 -6.88 -10.63
C ARG A 131 32.99 -6.75 -11.91
N ALA A 132 32.73 -5.74 -12.73
CA ALA A 132 33.51 -5.47 -13.94
C ALA A 132 34.98 -5.13 -13.60
N ALA A 133 35.21 -4.29 -12.59
CA ALA A 133 36.56 -3.95 -12.13
C ALA A 133 37.34 -5.15 -11.55
N LEU A 134 36.66 -6.12 -10.93
CA LEU A 134 37.27 -7.37 -10.47
C LEU A 134 37.57 -8.34 -11.62
N ALA A 135 36.74 -8.34 -12.67
CA ALA A 135 36.97 -9.16 -13.87
C ALA A 135 38.17 -8.67 -14.69
N GLU A 136 38.46 -7.36 -14.66
CA GLU A 136 39.63 -6.76 -15.33
C GLU A 136 40.92 -6.84 -14.51
N ARG A 137 40.90 -7.36 -13.27
CA ARG A 137 42.16 -7.62 -12.54
C ARG A 137 42.90 -8.78 -13.21
N PRO A 138 44.10 -8.56 -13.79
CA PRO A 138 44.87 -9.65 -14.36
C PRO A 138 45.20 -10.66 -13.27
N MET A 139 45.01 -11.94 -13.59
CA MET A 139 45.28 -13.10 -12.74
C MET A 139 46.80 -13.30 -12.56
N THR A 140 47.51 -12.27 -12.10
CA THR A 140 48.99 -12.26 -11.99
C THR A 140 49.48 -11.97 -10.57
N LEU A 141 48.58 -11.78 -9.60
CA LEU A 141 48.92 -11.50 -8.19
C LEU A 141 48.48 -12.61 -7.21
N ALA A 142 48.43 -13.86 -7.67
CA ALA A 142 48.32 -15.03 -6.81
C ALA A 142 49.65 -15.82 -6.88
N VAL A 143 50.68 -15.29 -6.23
CA VAL A 143 51.93 -16.00 -5.88
C VAL A 143 52.27 -15.62 -4.44
#